data_AF-A0A0G4PBD4-F1
#
_entry.id   AF-A0A0G4PBD4-F1
#
_cell.length_a   1.000
_cell.length_b   1.000
_cell.length_c   1.000
_cell.angle_alpha   90.00
_cell.angle_beta   90.00
_cell.angle_gamma   90.00
#
_symmetry.space_group_name_H-M   'P 1'
#
loop_
_entity.id
_entity.type
_entity.pdbx_description
1 polymer ?
#
loop_
_entity_poly.entity_id
_entity_poly.type
_entity_poly.pdbx_seq_one_letter_code
_entity_poly.pdbx_strand_id
1 'polypeptide(L)'
;MSLITRLLLSNLLGYESPESVAVTSAAERKDMEMIDNKANSLVWATGCTSWFIDETTGQNTIIYPDYEFKFWFRSVLVPWKDMVTRSGHQEWSPHASRNHPAPCSCSCSYVCSFGYCGWSPIFGQG
;
A
#
# COMPACT_ATOMS: atom_id res chain seq x y z
N MET A 1 23.02 -1.95 0.14
CA MET A 1 23.23 -0.67 0.86
C MET A 1 22.19 -0.61 1.96
N SER A 2 22.57 -0.46 3.23
CA SER A 2 21.60 -0.40 4.34
C SER A 2 20.91 0.97 4.38
N LEU A 3 19.73 1.07 5.00
CA LEU A 3 19.07 2.35 5.32
C LEU A 3 20.02 3.32 6.04
N ILE A 4 20.84 2.80 6.94
CA ILE A 4 21.84 3.58 7.70
C ILE A 4 22.87 4.20 6.74
N THR A 5 23.33 3.45 5.74
CA THR A 5 24.29 3.93 4.75
C THR A 5 23.72 5.09 3.94
N ARG A 6 22.44 5.04 3.56
CA ARG A 6 21.80 6.14 2.81
C ARG A 6 21.55 7.38 3.65
N LEU A 7 21.16 7.24 4.92
CA LEU A 7 21.03 8.37 5.84
C LEU A 7 22.38 9.08 6.07
N LEU A 8 23.46 8.32 6.16
CA LEU A 8 24.80 8.88 6.28
C LEU A 8 25.27 9.53 4.97
N LEU A 9 25.04 8.90 3.80
CA LEU A 9 25.41 9.49 2.50
C LEU A 9 24.60 10.74 2.14
N SER A 10 23.31 10.82 2.48
CA SER A 10 22.50 12.02 2.22
C SER A 10 22.98 13.21 3.04
N ASN A 11 23.32 13.00 4.32
CA ASN A 11 23.89 14.05 5.17
C ASN A 11 25.33 14.44 4.81
N LEU A 12 26.17 13.48 4.40
CA LEU A 12 27.60 13.73 4.18
C LEU A 12 27.95 14.15 2.75
N LEU A 13 27.18 13.71 1.74
CA LEU A 13 27.51 13.90 0.31
C LEU A 13 26.48 14.74 -0.46
N GLY A 14 25.47 15.32 0.20
CA GLY A 14 24.45 16.15 -0.46
C GLY A 14 23.60 15.38 -1.48
N TYR A 15 23.41 14.07 -1.27
CA TYR A 15 22.59 13.23 -2.13
C TYR A 15 21.11 13.56 -1.91
N GLU A 16 20.42 14.09 -2.94
CA GLU A 16 18.98 14.33 -2.89
C GLU A 16 18.23 13.02 -2.61
N SER A 17 17.41 13.03 -1.56
CA SER A 17 16.54 11.91 -1.25
C SER A 17 15.42 11.81 -2.30
N PRO A 18 15.10 10.61 -2.79
CA PRO A 18 13.94 10.45 -3.66
C PRO A 18 12.66 10.82 -2.91
N GLU A 19 11.69 11.41 -3.62
CA GLU A 19 10.41 11.83 -3.06
C GLU A 19 9.53 10.64 -2.68
N SER A 20 9.51 9.61 -3.53
CA SER A 20 8.84 8.35 -3.22
C SER A 20 9.66 7.14 -3.65
N VAL A 21 9.44 6.05 -2.92
CA VAL A 21 10.05 4.74 -3.16
C VAL A 21 8.94 3.72 -3.17
N ALA A 22 8.86 2.93 -4.25
CA ALA A 22 7.90 1.85 -4.39
C ALA A 22 8.64 0.52 -4.57
N VAL A 23 8.04 -0.57 -4.10
CA VAL A 23 8.55 -1.93 -4.35
C VAL A 23 8.13 -2.39 -5.75
N THR A 24 8.97 -3.16 -6.42
CA THR A 24 8.59 -3.79 -7.70
C THR A 24 7.61 -4.93 -7.47
N SER A 25 6.63 -5.10 -8.36
CA SER A 25 5.65 -6.20 -8.27
C SER A 25 6.30 -7.58 -8.29
N ALA A 26 7.42 -7.73 -9.02
CA ALA A 26 8.20 -8.96 -9.04
C ALA A 26 8.85 -9.27 -7.67
N ALA A 27 9.33 -8.26 -6.95
CA ALA A 27 9.91 -8.44 -5.64
C ALA A 27 8.85 -8.72 -4.56
N GLU A 28 7.71 -8.03 -4.62
CA GLU A 28 6.57 -8.28 -3.76
C GLU A 28 6.07 -9.73 -3.89
N ARG A 29 5.82 -10.20 -5.12
CA ARG A 29 5.39 -11.58 -5.37
C ARG A 29 6.40 -12.59 -4.83
N LYS A 30 7.70 -12.35 -5.06
CA LYS A 30 8.75 -13.23 -4.55
C LYS A 30 8.77 -13.30 -3.02
N ASP A 31 8.50 -12.18 -2.36
CA ASP A 31 8.47 -12.14 -0.89
C ASP A 31 7.24 -12.86 -0.34
N MET A 32 6.07 -12.64 -0.97
CA MET A 32 4.83 -13.36 -0.67
C MET A 32 5.01 -14.87 -0.82
N GLU A 33 5.52 -15.34 -1.96
CA GLU A 33 5.80 -16.77 -2.18
C GLU A 33 6.73 -17.35 -1.11
N MET A 34 7.75 -16.61 -0.69
CA MET A 34 8.68 -17.06 0.35
C MET A 34 8.01 -17.14 1.73
N ILE A 35 7.17 -16.16 2.06
CA ILE A 35 6.43 -16.10 3.32
C ILE A 35 5.40 -17.23 3.38
N ASP A 36 4.58 -17.39 2.35
CA ASP A 36 3.53 -18.41 2.31
C ASP A 36 4.12 -19.82 2.41
N ASN A 37 5.19 -20.10 1.65
CA ASN A 37 5.85 -21.40 1.69
C ASN A 37 6.35 -21.76 3.09
N LYS A 38 6.84 -20.79 3.85
CA LYS A 38 7.27 -21.03 5.24
C LYS A 38 6.09 -21.10 6.20
N ALA A 39 5.12 -20.21 6.05
CA ALA A 39 3.94 -20.12 6.90
C ALA A 39 3.13 -21.42 6.90
N ASN A 40 3.05 -22.11 5.76
CA ASN A 40 2.38 -23.41 5.61
C ASN A 40 2.91 -24.51 6.54
N SER A 41 4.13 -24.38 7.05
CA SER A 41 4.73 -25.36 7.99
C SER A 41 4.46 -25.05 9.46
N LEU A 42 3.78 -23.94 9.78
CA LEU A 42 3.57 -23.47 11.14
C LEU A 42 2.18 -23.79 11.65
N VAL A 43 2.05 -23.82 12.97
CA VAL A 43 0.77 -24.08 13.69
C VAL A 43 -0.37 -23.13 13.29
N TRP A 44 -0.03 -21.97 12.74
CA TRP A 44 -0.99 -20.96 12.28
C TRP A 44 -1.64 -21.29 10.94
N ALA A 45 -1.00 -22.16 10.14
CA ALA A 45 -1.52 -22.66 8.88
C ALA A 45 -2.04 -24.11 9.00
N THR A 46 -1.66 -24.85 10.03
CA THR A 46 -2.13 -26.22 10.27
C THR A 46 -3.29 -26.23 11.27
N GLY A 47 -4.53 -26.49 10.81
CA GLY A 47 -5.68 -26.71 11.71
C GLY A 47 -6.96 -26.02 11.26
N CYS A 48 -7.80 -25.64 12.26
CA CYS A 48 -9.03 -24.88 12.05
C CYS A 48 -8.75 -23.47 11.49
N THR A 49 -9.77 -22.85 10.89
CA THR A 49 -9.74 -21.48 10.36
C THR A 49 -9.02 -20.53 11.32
N SER A 50 -7.91 -19.95 10.86
CA SER A 50 -7.14 -18.96 11.60
C SER A 50 -7.31 -17.60 10.95
N TRP A 51 -7.40 -16.54 11.76
CA TRP A 51 -7.56 -15.16 11.27
C TRP A 51 -6.40 -14.69 10.37
N PHE A 52 -5.27 -15.39 10.41
CA PHE A 52 -4.06 -15.03 9.67
C PHE A 52 -4.07 -15.54 8.23
N ILE A 53 -4.91 -16.54 7.94
CA ILE A 53 -5.04 -17.15 6.63
C ILE A 53 -6.34 -16.66 6.01
N ASP A 54 -6.24 -16.11 4.79
CA ASP A 54 -7.43 -15.79 4.00
C ASP A 54 -8.15 -17.07 3.60
N GLU A 55 -9.43 -17.21 3.95
CA GLU A 55 -10.24 -18.39 3.62
C GLU A 55 -10.43 -18.58 2.10
N THR A 56 -10.37 -17.49 1.33
CA THR A 56 -10.60 -17.53 -0.12
C THR A 56 -9.35 -17.89 -0.90
N THR A 57 -8.18 -17.38 -0.49
CA THR A 57 -6.91 -17.59 -1.20
C THR A 57 -5.97 -18.58 -0.52
N GLY A 58 -6.17 -18.87 0.77
CA GLY A 58 -5.29 -19.71 1.58
C GLY A 58 -3.95 -19.06 1.92
N GLN A 59 -3.77 -17.77 1.60
CA GLN A 59 -2.52 -17.06 1.82
C GLN A 59 -2.43 -16.46 3.22
N ASN A 60 -1.21 -16.36 3.72
CA ASN A 60 -0.94 -15.66 4.96
C ASN A 60 -0.95 -14.15 4.72
N THR A 61 -1.80 -13.44 5.44
CA THR A 61 -2.03 -12.00 5.22
C THR A 61 -1.30 -11.10 6.20
N ILE A 62 -0.76 -11.64 7.31
CA ILE A 62 -0.31 -10.80 8.44
C ILE A 62 0.96 -11.30 9.14
N ILE A 63 1.23 -12.60 9.18
CA ILE A 63 2.31 -13.15 10.03
C ILE A 63 3.63 -13.28 9.27
N TYR A 64 4.74 -12.94 9.91
CA TYR A 64 6.07 -13.35 9.43
C TYR A 64 6.45 -14.72 10.03
N PRO A 65 6.85 -15.72 9.21
CA PRO A 65 6.92 -17.12 9.63
C PRO A 65 8.26 -17.52 10.28
N ASP A 66 9.02 -16.56 10.80
CA ASP A 66 10.38 -16.74 11.33
C ASP A 66 10.56 -15.88 12.59
N TYR A 67 11.68 -16.04 13.30
CA TYR A 67 11.96 -15.24 14.49
C TYR A 67 11.99 -13.72 14.21
N GLU A 68 11.54 -12.95 15.20
CA GLU A 68 11.46 -11.48 15.13
C GLU A 68 12.78 -10.81 14.75
N PHE A 69 13.92 -11.32 15.24
CA PHE A 69 15.22 -10.74 14.91
C PHE A 69 15.57 -10.87 13.42
N LYS A 70 15.07 -11.91 12.72
CA LYS A 70 15.24 -12.04 11.27
C LYS A 70 14.40 -11.03 10.52
N PHE A 71 13.19 -10.76 10.99
CA PHE A 71 12.35 -9.69 10.45
C PHE A 71 13.03 -8.34 10.60
N TRP A 72 13.53 -8.05 11.82
CA TRP A 72 14.28 -6.83 12.11
C TRP A 72 15.48 -6.67 11.17
N PHE A 73 16.30 -7.70 11.01
CA PHE A 73 17.47 -7.63 10.14
C PHE A 73 17.11 -7.37 8.66
N ARG A 74 16.01 -7.96 8.17
CA ARG A 74 15.51 -7.70 6.80
C ARG A 74 15.02 -6.27 6.62
N SER A 75 14.42 -5.67 7.64
CA SER A 75 13.99 -4.26 7.61
C SER A 75 15.18 -3.29 7.57
N VAL A 76 16.34 -3.68 8.12
CA VAL A 76 17.57 -2.86 8.12
C VAL A 76 18.39 -3.07 6.83
N LEU A 77 18.41 -4.29 6.29
CA LEU A 77 19.17 -4.68 5.09
C LEU A 77 18.29 -4.80 3.85
N VAL A 78 17.67 -3.70 3.46
CA VAL A 78 16.78 -3.64 2.30
C VAL A 78 17.57 -3.77 0.98
N PRO A 79 17.17 -4.69 0.07
CA PRO A 79 17.76 -4.79 -1.26
C PRO A 79 17.22 -3.69 -2.19
N TRP A 80 17.93 -2.56 -2.29
CA TRP A 80 17.51 -1.43 -3.12
C TRP A 80 17.33 -1.73 -4.61
N LYS A 81 17.88 -2.83 -5.12
CA LYS A 81 17.64 -3.28 -6.51
C LYS A 81 16.17 -3.61 -6.79
N ASP A 82 15.41 -3.91 -5.74
CA ASP A 82 14.01 -4.33 -5.82
C ASP A 82 13.04 -3.15 -5.64
N MET A 83 13.58 -1.93 -5.54
CA MET A 83 12.85 -0.69 -5.33
C MET A 83 12.96 0.26 -6.53
N VAL A 84 11.87 0.95 -6.83
CA VAL A 84 11.77 1.99 -7.84
C VAL A 84 11.63 3.33 -7.13
N THR A 85 12.56 4.24 -7.37
CA THR A 85 12.50 5.61 -6.85
C THR A 85 11.83 6.51 -7.87
N ARG A 86 10.94 7.39 -7.42
CA ARG A 86 10.41 8.48 -8.25
C ARG A 86 10.83 9.82 -7.65
N SER A 87 11.24 10.72 -8.54
CA SER A 87 11.60 12.11 -8.22
C SER A 87 10.72 13.03 -9.05
N GLY A 88 10.01 13.94 -8.39
CA GLY A 88 9.13 14.92 -9.01
C GLY A 88 7.74 14.93 -8.37
N HIS A 89 7.35 16.09 -7.87
CA HIS A 89 6.03 16.33 -7.30
C HIS A 89 4.98 16.06 -8.37
N GLN A 90 4.37 14.88 -8.35
CA GLN A 90 3.09 14.71 -9.03
C GLN A 90 2.05 15.35 -8.12
N GLU A 91 1.72 16.61 -8.42
CA GLU A 91 0.59 17.28 -7.80
C GLU A 91 -0.64 16.38 -7.93
N TRP A 92 -1.09 15.85 -6.80
CA TRP A 92 -2.33 15.10 -6.70
C TRP A 92 -3.46 16.03 -7.13
N SER A 93 -3.87 15.93 -8.39
CA SER A 93 -5.07 16.58 -8.89
C SER A 93 -6.25 15.64 -8.63
N PRO A 94 -7.22 16.03 -7.76
CA PRO A 94 -8.42 15.22 -7.47
C PRO A 94 -9.28 14.92 -8.71
N HIS A 95 -8.97 15.54 -9.85
CA HIS A 95 -9.73 15.47 -11.09
C HIS A 95 -9.14 14.52 -12.16
N ALA A 96 -7.95 13.94 -11.95
CA ALA A 96 -7.29 13.13 -12.96
C ALA A 96 -7.79 11.66 -13.05
N SER A 97 -8.64 11.21 -12.12
CA SER A 97 -9.14 9.83 -12.10
C SER A 97 -10.46 9.59 -12.88
N ARG A 98 -11.00 10.60 -13.57
CA ARG A 98 -12.21 10.43 -14.39
C ARG A 98 -11.93 10.62 -15.89
N ASN A 99 -11.14 9.71 -16.46
CA ASN A 99 -11.26 9.39 -17.89
C ASN A 99 -12.29 8.28 -18.10
N HIS A 100 -13.47 8.45 -17.48
CA HIS A 100 -14.68 7.82 -18.00
C HIS A 100 -15.28 8.80 -19.00
N PRO A 101 -15.65 8.36 -20.22
CA PRO A 101 -16.33 9.24 -21.16
C PRO A 101 -17.62 9.71 -20.49
N ALA A 102 -17.70 11.01 -20.23
CA ALA A 102 -18.91 11.60 -19.68
C ALA A 102 -20.03 11.52 -20.73
N PRO A 103 -21.23 11.07 -20.36
CA PRO A 103 -22.43 11.67 -20.90
C PRO A 103 -23.07 12.56 -19.82
N CYS A 104 -23.70 13.62 -20.32
CA CYS A 104 -24.68 14.46 -19.64
C CYS A 104 -24.14 15.66 -18.86
N SER A 105 -24.19 16.79 -19.57
CA SER A 105 -24.31 18.14 -19.03
C SER A 105 -25.45 18.23 -18.02
N CYS A 106 -25.16 18.71 -16.82
CA CYS A 106 -26.18 19.31 -15.94
C CYS A 106 -25.63 20.63 -15.40
N SER A 107 -26.15 21.73 -15.95
CA SER A 107 -26.07 23.05 -15.33
C SER A 107 -27.05 23.06 -14.16
N CYS A 108 -26.57 23.23 -12.92
CA CYS A 108 -27.45 23.57 -11.81
C CYS A 108 -26.66 24.29 -10.70
N SER A 109 -26.99 25.55 -10.50
CA SER A 109 -26.42 26.46 -9.51
C SER A 109 -26.88 26.12 -8.09
N TYR A 110 -26.28 25.16 -7.38
CA TYR A 110 -26.39 25.07 -5.92
C TYR A 110 -25.13 24.44 -5.30
N VAL A 111 -24.74 24.95 -4.13
CA VAL A 111 -23.46 24.73 -3.43
C VAL A 111 -23.32 23.28 -2.96
N CYS A 112 -22.19 22.65 -3.29
CA CYS A 112 -21.74 21.38 -2.71
C CYS A 112 -21.21 21.61 -1.28
N SER A 113 -21.95 21.16 -0.27
CA SER A 113 -21.38 20.89 1.06
C SER A 113 -21.44 19.39 1.33
N PHE A 114 -20.29 18.80 1.64
CA PHE A 114 -20.11 17.39 2.01
C PHE A 114 -20.55 16.33 0.98
N GLY A 115 -20.15 16.48 -0.28
CA GLY A 115 -19.73 15.35 -1.13
C GLY A 115 -20.72 14.22 -1.47
N TYR A 116 -22.01 14.32 -1.14
CA TYR A 116 -23.00 13.31 -1.50
C TYR A 116 -24.17 13.94 -2.26
N CYS A 117 -24.39 13.50 -3.51
CA CYS A 117 -25.71 13.57 -4.15
C CYS A 117 -26.45 12.29 -3.76
N GLY A 118 -27.15 12.33 -2.63
CA GLY A 118 -27.86 11.17 -2.07
C GLY A 118 -29.07 11.60 -1.25
N TRP A 119 -30.12 10.79 -1.34
CA TRP A 119 -31.53 11.11 -1.08
C TRP A 119 -31.98 11.30 0.39
N SER A 120 -32.95 12.23 0.56
CA SER A 120 -34.12 12.19 1.48
C SER A 120 -33.94 12.48 2.99
N PRO A 121 -34.99 12.88 3.75
CA PRO A 121 -36.42 12.83 3.45
C PRO A 121 -37.21 14.14 3.61
N ILE A 122 -38.40 14.16 3.01
CA ILE A 122 -39.47 15.09 3.32
C ILE A 122 -39.87 14.87 4.79
N PHE A 123 -39.56 15.81 5.68
CA PHE A 123 -40.26 15.95 6.94
C PHE A 123 -41.34 17.02 6.76
N GLY A 124 -42.59 16.58 6.71
CA GLY A 124 -43.72 17.46 6.96
C GLY A 124 -43.82 17.79 8.45
N GLN A 125 -44.05 19.06 8.76
CA GLN A 125 -45.11 19.59 9.62
C GLN A 125 -44.74 21.01 10.07
N GLY A 126 -45.70 21.94 9.90
CA GLY A 126 -45.61 23.35 10.26
C GLY A 126 -46.42 24.19 9.30
#